data_AF-A0A7C6HII3-F1
#
_entry.id   AF-A0A7C6HII3-F1
#
_cell.length_a   1.000
_cell.length_b   1.000
_cell.length_c   1.000
_cell.angle_alpha   90.00
_cell.angle_beta   90.00
_cell.angle_gamma   90.00
#
_symmetry.space_group_name_H-M   'P 1'
#
loop_
_entity.id
_entity.type
_entity.pdbx_description
1 polymer ?
#
loop_
_entity_poly.entity_id
_entity_poly.type
_entity_poly.pdbx_seq_one_letter_code
_entity_poly.pdbx_strand_id
1 'polypeptide(L)' 'MTVREYLDLHKPDQYVLTDRMRVLISEDSLRYLNLDEVNVIKAEETTTGLKLHTDYIADQC' A
#
# COMPACT_ATOMS: atom_id res chain seq x y z
N MET A 1 5.79 0.62 10.38
CA MET A 1 6.58 1.02 9.20
C MET A 1 5.59 1.53 8.19
N THR A 2 5.81 2.75 7.72
CA THR A 2 4.92 3.38 6.76
C THR A 2 5.14 2.78 5.37
N VAL A 3 4.17 2.96 4.49
CA VAL A 3 4.33 2.55 3.08
C VAL A 3 5.53 3.27 2.47
N ARG A 4 5.72 4.55 2.77
CA ARG A 4 6.87 5.32 2.30
C ARG A 4 8.20 4.70 2.73
N GLU A 5 8.37 4.45 4.02
CA GLU A 5 9.59 3.83 4.57
C GLU A 5 9.86 2.45 3.94
N TYR A 6 8.81 1.67 3.74
CA TYR A 6 8.91 0.34 3.13
C TYR A 6 9.41 0.42 1.68
N LEU A 7 8.82 1.33 0.89
CA LEU A 7 9.19 1.52 -0.51
C LEU A 7 10.62 2.06 -0.65
N ASP A 8 11.05 2.97 0.22
CA ASP A 8 12.41 3.50 0.22
C ASP A 8 13.46 2.44 0.63
N LEU A 9 13.12 1.53 1.53
CA LEU A 9 14.01 0.46 2.00
C LEU A 9 14.15 -0.68 0.99
N HIS A 10 13.05 -1.13 0.38
CA HIS A 10 13.04 -2.33 -0.46
C HIS A 10 13.03 -2.05 -1.96
N LYS A 11 12.67 -0.83 -2.37
CA LYS A 11 12.67 -0.38 -3.77
C LYS A 11 12.11 -1.43 -4.75
N PRO A 12 10.91 -1.96 -4.52
CA PRO A 12 10.34 -2.99 -5.38
C PRO A 12 10.10 -2.45 -6.80
N ASP A 13 10.40 -3.24 -7.83
CA ASP A 13 10.15 -2.86 -9.23
C ASP A 13 8.66 -2.66 -9.52
N GLN A 14 7.79 -3.47 -8.89
CA GLN A 14 6.35 -3.37 -8.97
C GLN A 14 5.71 -3.64 -7.61
N TYR A 15 4.77 -2.78 -7.21
CA TYR A 15 3.99 -2.97 -5.99
C TYR A 15 2.53 -2.62 -6.20
N VAL A 16 1.67 -3.28 -5.42
CA VAL A 16 0.25 -2.99 -5.32
C VAL A 16 -0.13 -2.79 -3.86
N LEU A 17 -0.84 -1.71 -3.57
CA LEU A 17 -1.34 -1.38 -2.25
C LEU A 17 -2.78 -1.85 -2.12
N THR A 18 -3.09 -2.51 -1.00
CA THR A 18 -4.46 -2.82 -0.62
C THR A 18 -4.83 -2.15 0.68
N ASP A 19 -6.09 -1.76 0.78
CA ASP A 19 -6.68 -1.23 2.00
C ASP A 19 -6.84 -2.31 3.08
N ARG A 20 -7.39 -1.91 4.22
CA ARG A 20 -7.69 -2.80 5.35
C ARG A 20 -8.66 -3.93 4.99
N MET A 21 -9.51 -3.73 3.99
CA MET A 21 -10.47 -4.72 3.47
C MET A 21 -9.86 -5.63 2.41
N ARG A 22 -8.54 -5.53 2.15
CA ARG A 22 -7.80 -6.24 1.10
C ARG A 22 -8.26 -5.91 -0.31
N VAL A 23 -8.89 -4.74 -0.49
CA VAL A 23 -9.28 -4.18 -1.77
C VAL A 23 -8.12 -3.38 -2.33
N LEU A 24 -7.85 -3.51 -3.62
CA LEU A 24 -6.80 -2.72 -4.29
C LEU A 24 -7.13 -1.23 -4.22
N ILE A 25 -6.18 -0.45 -3.73
CA ILE A 25 -6.28 1.01 -3.76
C ILE A 25 -6.02 1.43 -5.20
N SER A 26 -6.98 2.10 -5.81
CA SER A 26 -6.85 2.63 -7.17
C SER A 26 -5.74 3.69 -7.24
N GLU A 27 -5.12 3.83 -8.41
CA GLU A 27 -4.08 4.85 -8.64
C GLU A 27 -4.56 6.27 -8.33
N ASP A 28 -5.85 6.55 -8.57
CA ASP A 28 -6.44 7.85 -8.28
C ASP A 28 -6.45 8.13 -6.77
N SER A 29 -6.92 7.17 -5.96
CA SER A 29 -6.88 7.25 -4.50
C SER A 29 -5.46 7.37 -3.96
N LEU A 30 -4.48 6.67 -4.57
CA LEU A 30 -3.07 6.76 -4.18
C LEU A 30 -2.47 8.16 -4.35
N ARG A 31 -2.98 8.96 -5.30
CA ARG A 31 -2.50 10.35 -5.50
C ARG A 31 -2.90 11.28 -4.35
N TYR A 32 -4.04 11.02 -3.72
CA TYR A 32 -4.53 11.78 -2.58
C TYR A 32 -4.13 11.17 -1.24
N LEU A 33 -3.64 9.93 -1.26
CA LEU A 33 -3.24 9.20 -0.07
C LEU A 33 -1.86 9.64 0.42
N ASN A 34 -1.78 10.04 1.68
CA ASN A 34 -0.51 10.35 2.31
C ASN A 34 0.21 9.07 2.76
N LEU A 35 1.15 8.57 1.97
CA LEU A 35 1.88 7.31 2.23
C LEU A 35 2.77 7.36 3.48
N ASP A 36 3.06 8.55 4.01
CA ASP A 36 3.77 8.75 5.27
C ASP A 36 2.90 8.49 6.51
N GLU A 37 1.58 8.49 6.36
CA GLU A 37 0.62 8.23 7.44
C GLU A 37 0.01 6.82 7.38
N VAL A 38 0.23 6.12 6.25
CA VAL A 38 -0.31 4.78 6.02
C VAL A 38 0.71 3.74 6.46
N ASN A 39 0.30 2.85 7.36
CA ASN A 39 1.15 1.77 7.84
C ASN A 39 0.95 0.50 7.02
N VAL A 40 2.07 -0.18 6.75
CA VAL A 40 2.03 -1.55 6.20
C VAL A 40 1.72 -2.52 7.32
N ILE A 41 0.59 -3.22 7.21
CA ILE A 41 0.19 -4.31 8.12
C ILE A 41 0.89 -5.61 7.69
N LYS A 42 0.89 -5.89 6.39
CA LYS A 42 1.44 -7.14 5.85
C LYS A 42 2.01 -6.91 4.46
N ALA A 43 3.17 -7.47 4.20
CA ALA A 43 3.72 -7.57 2.85
C ALA A 43 3.63 -9.03 2.38
N GLU A 44 3.21 -9.22 1.13
CA GLU A 44 3.15 -10.52 0.47
C GLU A 44 3.84 -10.43 -0.88
N GLU A 45 4.89 -11.22 -1.08
CA GLU A 45 5.52 -11.38 -2.39
C GLU A 45 4.64 -12.26 -3.27
N THR A 46 4.28 -11.76 -4.44
CA THR A 46 3.46 -12.45 -5.44
C THR A 46 4.30 -12.63 -6.71
N THR A 47 3.92 -13.58 -7.57
CA THR A 47 4.58 -13.86 -8.85
C THR A 47 4.71 -12.64 -9.77
N THR A 48 3.85 -11.64 -9.58
CA THR A 48 3.81 -10.39 -10.37
C THR A 48 4.38 -9.18 -9.64
N GLY A 49 4.85 -9.31 -8.40
CA GLY A 49 5.39 -8.19 -7.62
C GLY A 49 4.97 -8.20 -6.15
N LEU A 50 5.20 -7.08 -5.47
CA LEU A 50 4.96 -6.97 -4.03
C LEU A 50 3.55 -6.47 -3.73
N LYS A 51 2.80 -7.22 -2.91
CA LYS A 51 1.49 -6.81 -2.42
C LYS A 51 1.60 -6.32 -0.98
N LEU A 52 1.30 -5.04 -0.78
CA LEU A 52 1.35 -4.37 0.51
C LEU A 52 -0.06 -4.14 1.03
N HIS A 53 -0.41 -4.85 2.11
CA HIS A 53 -1.64 -4.62 2.86
C HIS A 53 -1.42 -3.51 3.86
N THR A 54 -2.29 -2.52 3.81
CA THR A 54 -2.18 -1.31 4.62
C THR A 54 -3.32 -1.19 5.61
N ASP A 55 -3.13 -0.35 6.62
CA ASP A 55 -4.17 0.04 7.57
C ASP A 55 -5.13 1.10 7.02
N TYR A 56 -4.91 1.53 5.77
CA TYR A 56 -5.76 2.50 5.10
C TYR A 56 -7.22 2.05 5.11
N ILE A 57 -8.10 2.95 5.54
CA ILE A 57 -9.54 2.81 5.44
C ILE A 57 -9.96 3.80 4.37
N ALA A 58 -10.41 3.29 3.23
CA ALA A 58 -11.07 4.15 2.26
C ALA A 58 -12.33 4.72 2.94
N ASP A 59 -12.32 6.03 3.18
CA ASP A 59 -13.46 6.74 3.74
C ASP A 59 -14.66 6.48 2.81
N GLN A 60 -15.60 5.65 3.26
CA GLN A 60 -16.87 5.45 2.58
C GLN A 60 -17.69 6.73 2.80
N CYS A 61 -17.39 7.75 2.01
CA CYS A 61 -18.22 8.94 1.90
C CYS A 61 -19.41 8.63 0.99
#